data_AF-A0A956IY92-F1
#
_entry.id   AF-A0A956IY92-F1
#
_cell.length_a   1.000
_cell.length_b   1.000
_cell.length_c   1.000
_cell.angle_alpha   90.00
_cell.angle_beta   90.00
_cell.angle_gamma   90.00
#
_symmetry.space_group_name_H-M   'P 1'
#
loop_
_entity.id
_entity.type
_entity.pdbx_description
1 polymer ?
#
loop_
_entity_poly.entity_id
_entity_poly.type
_entity_poly.pdbx_seq_one_letter_code
_entity_poly.pdbx_strand_id
1 'polypeptide(L)'
;NSGHYTIDACVTSQFEQQVRAVCGLPLGSPEQVRPAAMVNLLGDLWAEGTPRWAAALADPRVKLHLYGKREARPGRKMGHLCALAASLDEARDAALAARRALAGS
;
A
#
# COMPACT_ATOMS: atom_id res chain seq x y z
N ASN A 1 -11.31 -1.36 3.65
CA ASN A 1 -10.09 -0.59 3.36
C ASN A 1 -9.15 -1.36 2.43
N SER A 2 -9.66 -1.81 1.29
CA SER A 2 -8.98 -2.69 0.34
C SER A 2 -8.59 -1.99 -0.96
N GLY A 3 -9.13 -0.79 -1.24
CA GLY A 3 -8.89 -0.06 -2.48
C GLY A 3 -7.71 0.91 -2.46
N HIS A 4 -6.82 0.91 -1.45
CA HIS A 4 -5.73 1.90 -1.42
C HIS A 4 -4.73 1.76 -2.58
N TYR A 5 -4.64 0.57 -3.20
CA TYR A 5 -3.83 0.39 -4.42
C TYR A 5 -4.22 1.39 -5.53
N THR A 6 -5.48 1.86 -5.55
CA THR A 6 -5.96 2.86 -6.52
C THR A 6 -5.27 4.22 -6.40
N ILE A 7 -4.59 4.52 -5.29
CA ILE A 7 -3.74 5.72 -5.16
C ILE A 7 -2.59 5.66 -6.18
N ASP A 8 -1.99 4.49 -6.34
CA ASP A 8 -0.77 4.32 -7.13
C ASP A 8 -1.02 3.71 -8.52
N ALA A 9 -2.14 2.99 -8.68
CA ALA A 9 -2.36 2.10 -9.81
C ALA A 9 -3.53 2.49 -10.72
N CYS A 10 -4.36 3.47 -10.34
CA CYS A 10 -5.54 3.88 -11.11
C CYS A 10 -5.44 5.35 -11.54
N VAL A 11 -6.17 5.70 -12.61
CA VAL A 11 -6.30 7.09 -13.06
C VAL A 11 -6.89 7.97 -11.96
N THR A 12 -7.94 7.48 -11.28
CA THR A 12 -8.59 8.19 -10.16
C THR A 12 -8.65 7.27 -8.95
N SER A 13 -8.10 7.72 -7.82
CA SER A 13 -8.13 6.93 -6.58
C SER A 13 -9.54 6.85 -5.99
N GLN A 14 -9.81 5.80 -5.20
CA GLN A 14 -11.08 5.66 -4.49
C GLN A 14 -11.41 6.87 -3.59
N PHE A 15 -10.40 7.59 -3.11
CA PHE A 15 -10.58 8.77 -2.25
C PHE A 15 -11.06 9.97 -3.04
N GLU A 16 -10.44 10.22 -4.19
CA GLU A 16 -10.88 11.27 -5.08
C GLU A 16 -12.27 10.97 -5.64
N GLN A 17 -12.54 9.70 -6.00
CA GLN A 17 -13.89 9.27 -6.40
C GLN A 17 -14.93 9.54 -5.31
N GLN A 18 -14.59 9.26 -4.04
CA GLN A 18 -15.48 9.55 -2.93
C GLN A 18 -15.75 11.06 -2.79
N VAL A 19 -14.72 11.90 -2.90
CA VAL A 19 -14.89 13.36 -2.86
C VAL A 19 -15.79 13.84 -4.00
N ARG A 20 -15.54 13.40 -5.24
CA ARG A 20 -16.35 13.77 -6.41
C ARG A 20 -17.81 13.35 -6.22
N ALA A 21 -18.05 12.12 -5.76
CA ALA A 21 -19.40 11.61 -5.52
C ALA A 21 -20.15 12.41 -4.45
N VAL A 22 -19.51 12.72 -3.32
CA VAL A 22 -20.13 13.49 -2.22
C VAL A 22 -20.39 14.95 -2.61
N CYS A 23 -19.53 15.53 -3.43
CA CYS A 23 -19.67 16.92 -3.88
C CYS A 23 -20.52 17.09 -5.15
N GLY A 24 -21.09 16.01 -5.72
CA GLY A 24 -21.86 16.07 -6.97
C GLY A 24 -21.03 16.46 -8.20
N LEU A 25 -19.72 16.20 -8.18
CA LEU A 25 -18.81 16.44 -9.31
C LEU A 25 -18.80 15.24 -10.27
N PRO A 26 -18.42 15.43 -11.54
CA PRO A 26 -18.22 14.31 -12.47
C PRO A 26 -17.20 13.31 -11.92
N LEU A 27 -17.57 12.02 -11.94
CA LEU A 27 -16.67 10.94 -11.53
C LEU A 27 -15.43 10.87 -12.43
N GLY A 28 -14.30 10.45 -11.85
CA GLY A 28 -13.08 10.20 -12.62
C GLY A 28 -13.09 8.81 -13.27
N SER A 29 -12.12 8.52 -14.12
CA SER A 29 -11.94 7.16 -14.64
C SER A 29 -11.41 6.21 -13.55
N PRO A 30 -12.03 5.05 -13.31
CA PRO A 30 -11.49 4.03 -12.41
C PRO A 30 -10.46 3.11 -13.08
N GLU A 31 -10.07 3.39 -14.33
CA GLU A 31 -9.12 2.58 -15.10
C GLU A 31 -7.83 2.33 -14.33
N GLN A 32 -7.41 1.07 -14.28
CA GLN A 32 -6.14 0.66 -13.71
C GLN A 32 -5.03 0.79 -14.75
N VAL A 33 -4.09 1.71 -14.53
CA VAL A 33 -3.00 2.02 -15.47
C VAL A 33 -1.77 1.12 -15.28
N ARG A 34 -1.72 0.36 -14.17
CA ARG A 34 -0.63 -0.57 -13.86
C ARG A 34 -1.10 -1.70 -12.95
N PRO A 35 -0.77 -2.97 -13.24
CA PRO A 35 -0.95 -4.07 -12.28
C PRO A 35 -0.29 -3.76 -10.94
N ALA A 36 -1.00 -4.07 -9.86
CA ALA A 36 -0.59 -3.71 -8.53
C ALA A 36 -1.02 -4.74 -7.50
N ALA A 37 -0.20 -4.92 -6.46
CA ALA A 37 -0.55 -5.70 -5.28
C ALA A 37 -0.25 -4.89 -4.03
N MET A 38 -1.11 -5.05 -3.03
CA MET A 38 -1.02 -4.31 -1.78
C MET A 38 -1.04 -5.25 -0.58
N VAL A 39 -0.18 -4.96 0.40
CA VAL A 39 -0.12 -5.68 1.68
C VAL A 39 -0.29 -4.70 2.83
N ASN A 40 -1.17 -5.02 3.77
CA ASN A 40 -1.36 -4.21 4.96
C ASN A 40 -0.16 -4.34 5.90
N LEU A 41 0.21 -3.23 6.54
CA LEU A 41 1.17 -3.21 7.62
C LEU A 41 0.43 -3.18 8.95
N LEU A 42 0.53 -4.26 9.72
CA LEU A 42 -0.06 -4.35 11.07
C LEU A 42 0.97 -3.96 12.13
N GLY A 43 0.49 -3.50 13.28
CA GLY A 43 1.31 -3.02 14.38
C GLY A 43 2.22 -4.10 14.99
N ASP A 44 1.93 -5.38 14.75
CA ASP A 44 2.78 -6.51 15.12
C ASP A 44 4.19 -6.40 14.52
N LEU A 45 4.34 -5.72 13.38
CA LEU A 45 5.67 -5.43 12.81
C LEU A 45 6.57 -4.58 13.71
N TRP A 46 5.99 -3.81 14.63
CA TRP A 46 6.74 -2.95 15.52
C TRP A 46 7.15 -3.65 16.83
N ALA A 47 6.83 -4.94 17.00
CA ALA A 47 7.10 -5.68 18.23
C ALA A 47 8.60 -5.69 18.60
N GLU A 48 9.47 -5.73 17.60
CA GLU A 48 10.93 -5.73 17.76
C GLU A 48 11.57 -4.37 17.42
N GLY A 49 10.76 -3.30 17.41
CA GLY A 49 11.21 -1.93 17.10
C GLY A 49 10.79 -1.46 15.71
N THR A 50 11.55 -0.54 15.13
CA THR A 50 11.17 0.07 13.84
C THR A 50 11.38 -0.92 12.69
N PRO A 51 10.36 -1.18 11.84
CA PRO A 51 10.51 -2.08 10.71
C PRO A 51 11.62 -1.65 9.75
N ARG A 52 12.23 -2.62 9.06
CA ARG A 52 13.37 -2.39 8.16
C ARG A 52 12.96 -1.74 6.83
N TRP A 53 12.58 -0.47 6.87
CA TRP A 53 12.07 0.26 5.69
C TRP A 53 13.00 0.21 4.49
N ALA A 54 14.30 0.40 4.70
CA ALA A 54 15.29 0.36 3.63
C ALA A 54 15.33 -1.00 2.90
N ALA A 55 15.11 -2.11 3.62
CA ALA A 55 15.09 -3.43 3.03
C ALA A 55 13.82 -3.66 2.20
N ALA A 56 12.65 -3.21 2.68
CA ALA A 56 11.42 -3.29 1.92
C ALA A 56 11.40 -2.39 0.67
N LEU A 57 12.07 -1.23 0.75
CA LEU A 57 12.17 -0.25 -0.34
C LEU A 57 13.37 -0.47 -1.28
N ALA A 58 14.12 -1.56 -1.08
CA ALA A 58 15.21 -1.92 -2.00
C ALA A 58 14.68 -2.28 -3.40
N ASP A 59 13.44 -2.75 -3.52
CA ASP A 59 12.73 -2.84 -4.79
C ASP A 59 12.11 -1.46 -5.13
N PRO A 60 12.58 -0.76 -6.19
CA PRO A 60 12.10 0.58 -6.53
C PRO A 60 10.63 0.62 -6.98
N ARG A 61 10.00 -0.55 -7.21
CA ARG A 61 8.59 -0.66 -7.56
C ARG A 61 7.67 -0.59 -6.33
N VAL A 62 8.22 -0.69 -5.13
CA VAL A 62 7.48 -0.73 -3.87
C VAL A 62 7.31 0.68 -3.32
N LYS A 63 6.07 1.00 -2.95
CA LYS A 63 5.68 2.27 -2.35
C LYS A 63 5.19 2.03 -0.93
N LEU A 64 5.65 2.85 0.01
CA LEU A 64 5.28 2.80 1.43
C LEU A 64 4.31 3.94 1.77
N HIS A 65 3.18 3.57 2.38
CA HIS A 65 2.18 4.49 2.89
C HIS A 65 1.96 4.24 4.38
N LEU A 66 2.31 5.21 5.22
CA LEU A 66 2.10 5.15 6.67
C LEU A 66 0.96 6.09 7.09
N TYR A 67 0.12 5.65 8.02
CA TYR A 67 -1.04 6.44 8.46
C TYR A 67 -0.72 7.48 9.56
N GLY A 68 0.56 7.71 9.86
CA GLY A 68 0.98 8.68 10.89
C GLY A 68 0.52 8.34 12.33
N LYS A 69 0.15 7.08 12.59
CA LYS A 69 -0.31 6.64 13.92
C LYS A 69 0.87 6.60 14.89
N ARG A 70 0.73 7.27 16.04
CA ARG A 70 1.77 7.38 17.07
C ARG A 70 2.11 6.05 17.77
N GLU A 71 1.14 5.14 17.87
CA GLU A 71 1.29 3.90 18.65
C GLU A 71 0.95 2.68 17.79
N ALA A 72 1.89 1.73 17.70
CA ALA A 72 1.65 0.43 17.10
C ALA A 72 1.05 -0.53 18.14
N ARG A 73 -0.06 -1.17 17.80
CA ARG A 73 -0.71 -2.20 18.63
C ARG A 73 -0.95 -3.46 17.80
N PRO A 74 -0.94 -4.66 18.40
CA PRO A 74 -1.25 -5.90 17.68
C PRO A 74 -2.54 -5.80 16.87
N GLY A 75 -2.51 -6.25 15.62
CA GLY A 75 -3.64 -6.19 14.68
C GLY A 75 -4.03 -4.78 14.19
N ARG A 76 -3.46 -3.70 14.74
CA ARG A 76 -3.77 -2.33 14.29
C ARG A 76 -3.13 -2.07 12.94
N LYS A 77 -3.92 -1.67 11.93
CA LYS A 77 -3.38 -1.24 10.63
C LYS A 77 -2.58 0.05 10.80
N MET A 78 -1.28 -0.01 10.54
CA MET A 78 -0.32 1.11 10.65
C MET A 78 0.01 1.73 9.29
N GLY A 79 -0.17 0.98 8.21
CA GLY A 79 0.11 1.43 6.86
C GLY A 79 -0.19 0.35 5.84
N HIS A 80 0.38 0.50 4.64
CA HIS A 80 0.43 -0.53 3.61
C HIS A 80 1.66 -0.33 2.73
N LEU A 81 2.08 -1.41 2.07
CA LEU A 81 2.96 -1.33 0.90
C LEU A 81 2.11 -1.57 -0.35
N CYS A 82 2.43 -0.89 -1.44
CA CYS A 82 1.90 -1.17 -2.78
C CYS A 82 3.06 -1.40 -3.74
N ALA A 83 3.07 -2.53 -4.44
CA ALA A 83 4.03 -2.82 -5.50
C ALA A 83 3.34 -2.72 -6.86
N LEU A 84 4.00 -2.08 -7.83
CA LEU A 84 3.54 -1.92 -9.20
C LEU A 84 4.41 -2.77 -10.15
N ALA A 85 3.83 -3.49 -11.09
CA ALA A 85 4.61 -4.31 -12.03
C ALA A 85 3.94 -4.44 -13.41
N ALA A 86 4.58 -5.16 -14.34
CA ALA A 86 4.02 -5.41 -15.67
C ALA A 86 2.90 -6.46 -15.64
N SER A 87 2.90 -7.33 -14.63
CA SER A 87 1.86 -8.34 -14.39
C SER A 87 1.41 -8.36 -12.93
N LEU A 88 0.25 -8.97 -12.68
CA LEU A 88 -0.28 -9.10 -11.32
C LEU A 88 0.61 -10.01 -10.45
N ASP A 89 1.13 -11.09 -11.03
CA ASP A 89 1.99 -12.04 -10.32
C ASP A 89 3.30 -11.38 -9.88
N GLU A 90 3.95 -10.63 -10.78
CA GLU A 90 5.15 -9.86 -10.42
C GLU A 90 4.89 -8.84 -9.31
N ALA A 91 3.76 -8.13 -9.37
CA ALA A 91 3.39 -7.17 -8.35
C ALA A 91 3.17 -7.86 -7.00
N ARG A 92 2.48 -9.00 -7.01
CA ARG A 92 2.23 -9.82 -5.82
C ARG A 92 3.53 -10.31 -5.20
N ASP A 93 4.44 -10.85 -6.01
CA ASP A 93 5.72 -11.36 -5.54
C ASP A 93 6.58 -10.26 -4.94
N ALA A 94 6.65 -9.09 -5.59
CA ALA A 94 7.35 -7.92 -5.07
C ALA A 94 6.75 -7.44 -3.74
N ALA A 95 5.42 -7.32 -3.64
CA ALA A 95 4.76 -6.90 -2.41
C ALA A 95 5.01 -7.86 -1.24
N LEU A 96 4.97 -9.17 -1.49
CA LEU A 96 5.24 -10.19 -0.48
C LEU A 96 6.72 -10.25 -0.09
N ALA A 97 7.64 -10.09 -1.06
CA ALA A 97 9.08 -10.01 -0.79
C ALA A 97 9.40 -8.80 0.10
N ALA A 98 8.90 -7.62 -0.26
CA ALA A 98 9.06 -6.40 0.53
C ALA A 98 8.45 -6.53 1.93
N ARG A 99 7.28 -7.18 2.05
CA ARG A 99 6.65 -7.46 3.35
C ARG A 99 7.53 -8.34 4.24
N ARG A 100 8.14 -9.39 3.69
CA ARG A 100 9.04 -10.27 4.43
C ARG A 100 10.30 -9.53 4.89
N ALA A 101 10.83 -8.66 4.03
CA ALA A 101 12.03 -7.87 4.33
C ALA A 101 11.85 -6.87 5.50
N LEU A 102 10.62 -6.61 5.96
CA LEU A 102 10.35 -5.72 7.09
C LEU A 102 10.67 -6.34 8.45
N ALA A 103 10.59 -7.66 8.58
CA ALA A 103 10.88 -8.37 9.82
C ALA A 103 12.39 -8.59 9.99
N GLY A 104 12.87 -8.61 11.24
CA GLY A 104 14.21 -9.08 11.57
C GLY A 104 14.36 -10.54 11.12
N SER A 105 15.55 -10.89 10.61
CA SER A 105 15.95 -12.26 10.31
C SER A 105 16.24 -13.03 11.59
#